data_AF-A0A139X212-F1
#
_entry.id   AF-A0A139X212-F1
#
_cell.length_a   1.000
_cell.length_b   1.000
_cell.length_c   1.000
_cell.angle_alpha   90.00
_cell.angle_beta   90.00
_cell.angle_gamma   90.00
#
_symmetry.space_group_name_H-M   'P 1'
#
loop_
_entity.id
_entity.type
_entity.pdbx_description
1 polymer ?
#
loop_
_entity_poly.entity_id
_entity_poly.type
_entity_poly.pdbx_seq_one_letter_code
_entity_poly.pdbx_strand_id
1 'polypeptide(L)' 'MMTFQELQVGDYFRIPGINADCTYRKASDSHCSQNTLLQPIRPETTVLLLTPSEVRKHFEAKQAFLQSLTK' A
#
# COMPACT_ATOMS: atom_id res chain seq x y z
N MET A 1 -4.82 -12.04 7.98
CA MET A 1 -3.53 -11.34 8.12
C MET A 1 -2.46 -12.25 7.58
N MET A 2 -1.49 -11.70 6.87
CA MET A 2 -0.37 -12.44 6.26
C MET A 2 0.93 -11.68 6.50
N THR A 3 2.06 -12.25 6.10
CA THR A 3 3.37 -11.60 6.13
C THR A 3 3.69 -10.92 4.80
N PHE A 4 4.61 -9.97 4.82
CA PHE A 4 5.09 -9.31 3.60
C PHE A 4 5.73 -10.29 2.62
N GLN A 5 6.41 -11.33 3.13
CA GLN A 5 7.02 -12.37 2.29
C GLN A 5 6.00 -13.08 1.40
N GLU A 6 4.79 -13.32 1.90
CA GLU A 6 3.74 -14.06 1.19
C GLU A 6 3.06 -13.26 0.07
N LEU A 7 3.24 -11.94 0.02
CA LEU A 7 2.71 -11.10 -1.06
C LEU A 7 3.44 -11.33 -2.38
N GLN A 8 2.76 -11.11 -3.50
CA GLN A 8 3.37 -11.06 -4.82
C GLN A 8 3.90 -9.65 -5.13
N VAL A 9 4.93 -9.56 -5.97
CA VAL A 9 5.39 -8.24 -6.48
C VAL A 9 4.25 -7.57 -7.23
N GLY A 10 3.96 -6.33 -6.86
CA GLY A 10 2.84 -5.57 -7.40
C GLY A 10 1.59 -5.55 -6.54
N ASP A 11 1.49 -6.45 -5.54
CA ASP A 11 0.37 -6.45 -4.60
C ASP A 11 0.34 -5.16 -3.78
N TYR A 12 -0.87 -4.67 -3.55
CA TYR A 12 -1.11 -3.53 -2.67
C TYR A 12 -1.51 -4.03 -1.28
N PHE A 13 -0.96 -3.40 -0.25
CA PHE A 13 -1.20 -3.82 1.13
C PHE A 13 -1.18 -2.63 2.10
N ARG A 14 -1.63 -2.90 3.32
CA ARG A 14 -1.52 -2.00 4.49
C ARG A 14 -0.79 -2.70 5.62
N ILE A 15 -0.15 -1.93 6.49
CA ILE A 15 0.47 -2.44 7.71
C ILE A 15 -0.51 -2.15 8.86
N PRO A 16 -0.98 -3.17 9.60
CA PRO A 16 -1.85 -2.97 10.76
C PRO A 16 -1.23 -2.01 11.78
N GLY A 17 -2.06 -1.17 12.39
CA GLY A 17 -1.61 -0.17 13.36
C GLY A 17 -0.99 1.09 12.75
N ILE A 18 -0.75 1.13 11.44
CA ILE A 18 -0.48 2.35 10.69
C ILE A 18 -1.81 2.95 10.22
N ASN A 19 -1.83 4.26 9.94
CA ASN A 19 -2.98 4.96 9.36
C ASN A 19 -3.54 4.17 8.16
N ALA A 20 -4.85 3.93 8.14
CA ALA A 20 -5.55 3.19 7.09
C ALA A 20 -5.42 3.85 5.70
N ASP A 21 -5.08 5.13 5.64
CA ASP A 21 -4.83 5.83 4.38
C ASP A 21 -3.44 5.53 3.78
N CYS A 22 -2.54 4.91 4.55
CA CYS A 22 -1.22 4.50 4.08
C CYS A 22 -1.30 3.17 3.33
N THR A 23 -1.42 3.26 2.01
CA THR A 23 -1.34 2.11 1.10
C THR A 23 0.07 1.96 0.55
N TYR A 24 0.59 0.73 0.58
CA TYR A 24 1.91 0.34 0.08
C TYR A 24 1.76 -0.64 -1.10
N ARG A 25 2.80 -0.75 -1.92
CA ARG A 25 2.90 -1.74 -3.00
C ARG A 25 4.18 -2.56 -2.84
N LYS A 26 4.11 -3.90 -2.95
CA LYS A 26 5.31 -4.74 -2.92
C LYS A 26 6.15 -4.51 -4.17
N ALA A 27 7.44 -4.22 -3.97
CA ALA A 27 8.38 -3.95 -5.06
C ALA A 27 9.41 -5.08 -5.22
N SER A 28 9.83 -5.71 -4.11
CA SER A 28 10.71 -6.88 -4.09
C SER A 28 10.54 -7.64 -2.76
N ASP A 29 11.39 -8.65 -2.51
CA ASP A 29 11.37 -9.45 -1.27
C ASP A 29 11.75 -8.67 0.00
N SER A 30 12.38 -7.50 -0.16
CA SER A 30 12.86 -6.68 0.95
C SER A 30 12.42 -5.21 0.87
N HIS A 31 11.64 -4.85 -0.16
CA HIS A 31 11.22 -3.47 -0.38
C HIS A 31 9.75 -3.35 -0.79
N CYS A 32 9.11 -2.33 -0.25
CA CYS A 32 7.82 -1.84 -0.71
C CYS A 32 7.96 -0.39 -1.21
N SER A 33 6.93 0.11 -1.88
CA SER A 33 6.83 1.53 -2.19
C SER A 33 5.56 2.12 -1.60
N GLN A 34 5.67 3.37 -1.17
CA GLN A 34 4.53 4.23 -0.86
C GLN A 34 4.59 5.40 -1.82
N ASN A 35 3.64 5.46 -2.77
CA ASN A 35 3.76 6.32 -3.95
C ASN A 35 5.06 5.99 -4.73
N THR A 36 5.93 6.98 -4.94
CA THR A 36 7.19 6.86 -5.69
C THR A 36 8.38 6.49 -4.82
N LEU A 37 8.26 6.55 -3.49
CA LEU A 37 9.37 6.30 -2.58
C LEU A 37 9.47 4.81 -2.25
N LEU A 38 10.62 4.20 -2.57
CA LEU A 38 10.96 2.85 -2.15
C LEU A 38 11.40 2.85 -0.67
N GLN A 39 10.94 1.87 0.10
CA GLN A 39 11.19 1.74 1.52
C GLN A 39 11.58 0.29 1.84
N PRO A 40 12.59 0.05 2.70
CA PRO A 40 12.89 -1.28 3.18
C PRO A 40 11.77 -1.78 4.10
N ILE A 41 11.49 -3.07 4.06
CA ILE A 41 10.49 -3.72 4.92
C ILE A 41 10.98 -5.12 5.30
N ARG A 42 10.68 -5.55 6.53
CA ARG A 42 11.08 -6.87 7.00
C ARG A 42 10.14 -7.95 6.42
N PRO A 43 10.65 -9.10 5.94
CA PRO A 43 9.81 -10.17 5.38
C PRO A 43 8.68 -10.64 6.30
N GLU A 44 8.94 -10.70 7.61
CA GLU A 44 8.01 -11.13 8.65
C GLU A 44 6.97 -10.07 9.05
N THR A 45 7.03 -8.86 8.46
CA THR A 45 6.09 -7.78 8.78
C THR A 45 4.67 -8.25 8.48
N THR A 46 3.78 -8.17 9.47
CA THR A 46 2.36 -8.47 9.28
C THR A 46 1.71 -7.41 8.41
N VAL A 47 0.95 -7.84 7.41
CA VAL A 47 0.29 -6.98 6.40
C VAL A 47 -1.14 -7.44 6.13
N LEU A 48 -1.91 -6.52 5.55
CA LEU A 48 -3.25 -6.73 5.03
C LEU A 48 -3.22 -6.53 3.52
N LEU A 49 -3.34 -7.61 2.75
CA LEU A 49 -3.52 -7.55 1.30
C LEU A 49 -4.82 -6.80 0.98
N LEU A 50 -4.74 -5.85 0.05
CA LEU A 50 -5.90 -5.10 -0.43
C LEU A 50 -6.54 -5.82 -1.61
N THR A 51 -7.86 -5.89 -1.59
CA THR A 51 -8.66 -6.30 -2.74
C THR A 51 -8.61 -5.26 -3.85
N PRO A 52 -8.87 -5.63 -5.11
CA PRO A 52 -8.98 -4.67 -6.21
C PRO A 52 -9.96 -3.51 -5.93
N SER A 53 -11.03 -3.80 -5.20
CA SER A 53 -12.03 -2.79 -4.82
C SER A 53 -11.48 -1.75 -3.84
N GLU A 54 -10.64 -2.15 -2.89
CA GLU A 54 -9.99 -1.27 -1.91
C GLU A 54 -8.89 -0.45 -2.57
N VAL A 55 -8.13 -1.07 -3.48
CA VAL A 55 -7.14 -0.36 -4.31
C VAL A 55 -7.82 0.74 -5.12
N ARG A 56 -8.94 0.43 -5.79
CA ARG A 56 -9.71 1.43 -6.54
C ARG A 56 -10.16 2.59 -5.65
N LYS A 57 -10.78 2.29 -4.49
CA LYS A 57 -11.22 3.33 -3.53
C LYS A 57 -10.06 4.21 -3.06
N HIS A 58 -8.88 3.65 -2.84
CA HIS A 58 -7.70 4.42 -2.47
C HIS A 58 -7.31 5.43 -3.56
N PHE A 59 -7.30 5.02 -4.83
CA PHE A 59 -6.99 5.92 -5.94
C PHE A 59 -8.08 6.96 -6.21
N GLU A 60 -9.36 6.61 -6.06
CA GLU A 60 -10.48 7.56 -6.13
C GLU A 60 -10.33 8.66 -5.06
N ALA A 61 -10.06 8.27 -3.80
CA ALA A 61 -9.84 9.21 -2.70
C ALA A 61 -8.61 10.11 -2.95
N LYS A 62 -7.52 9.53 -3.44
CA LYS A 62 -6.31 10.27 -3.81
C LYS A 62 -6.58 11.29 -4.92
N GLN A 63 -7.33 10.89 -5.96
CA GLN A 63 -7.69 11.78 -7.06
C GLN A 63 -8.60 12.92 -6.60
N ALA A 64 -9.62 12.62 -5.81
CA ALA A 64 -10.53 13.63 -5.25
C ALA A 64 -9.78 14.65 -4.38
N PHE A 65 -8.84 14.18 -3.55
CA PHE A 65 -7.97 15.05 -2.76
C PHE A 65 -7.14 15.98 -3.66
N LEU A 66 -6.44 15.44 -4.67
CA LEU A 66 -5.65 16.25 -5.60
C LEU A 66 -6.51 17.30 -6.33
N GLN A 67 -7.72 16.95 -6.75
CA GLN A 67 -8.66 17.90 -7.39
C GLN A 67 -9.08 19.02 -6.43
N SER A 68 -9.24 18.72 -5.14
CA SER A 68 -9.59 19.74 -4.13
C SER A 68 -8.48 20.77 -3.91
N LEU A 69 -7.22 20.43 -4.19
CA LEU A 69 -6.08 21.34 -4.07
C LEU A 69 -5.92 22.28 -5.27
N THR A 70 -6.58 21.97 -6.38
CA THR A 70 -6.50 22.75 -7.64
C THR A 70 -7.69 23.68 -7.87
N LYS A 71 -8.63 23.74 -6.92
CA LYS A 71 -9.76 24.69 -6.89
C LYS A 71 -9.42 25.91 -6.05
#